data_AF-A0A523SPR3-F1
#
_entry.id   AF-A0A523SPR3-F1
#
_cell.length_a   1.000
_cell.length_b   1.000
_cell.length_c   1.000
_cell.angle_alpha   90.00
_cell.angle_beta   90.00
_cell.angle_gamma   90.00
#
_symmetry.space_group_name_H-M   'P 1'
#
loop_
_entity.id
_entity.type
_entity.pdbx_description
1 polymer ?
#
loop_
_entity_poly.entity_id
_entity_poly.type
_entity_poly.pdbx_seq_one_letter_code
_entity_poly.pdbx_strand_id
1 'polypeptide(L)' 'MLPLLSTQVNEGRLALSDLVRMTSEMPAEIFNLKDRGSLDEEYLADFVVVDIHRKHKIDSYRFLSKAKYSPFD' A
#
# COMPACT_ATOMS: atom_id res chain seq x y z
N MET A 1 -2.70 -6.13 -2.05
CA MET A 1 -3.03 -5.52 -0.74
C MET A 1 -3.38 -4.04 -0.91
N LEU A 2 -2.44 -3.17 -1.32
CA LEU A 2 -2.70 -1.72 -1.44
C LEU A 2 -3.97 -1.31 -2.23
N PRO A 3 -4.29 -1.88 -3.42
CA PRO A 3 -5.53 -1.53 -4.12
C PRO A 3 -6.81 -1.81 -3.32
N LEU A 4 -6.82 -2.91 -2.55
CA LEU A 4 -7.99 -3.29 -1.74
C LEU A 4 -8.21 -2.32 -0.57
N LEU A 5 -7.13 -1.92 0.10
CA LEU A 5 -7.21 -0.94 1.19
C LEU A 5 -7.49 0.47 0.68
N SER A 6 -6.98 0.83 -0.51
CA SER A 6 -7.30 2.09 -1.17
C SER A 6 -8.80 2.21 -1.47
N THR A 7 -9.47 1.11 -1.84
CA THR A 7 -10.93 1.08 -1.94
C THR A 7 -11.62 1.40 -0.61
N GLN A 8 -11.12 0.88 0.53
CA GLN A 8 -11.69 1.21 1.84
C GLN A 8 -11.50 2.68 2.21
N VAL A 9 -10.37 3.28 1.80
CA VAL A 9 -10.12 4.72 1.95
C VAL A 9 -11.10 5.54 1.11
N ASN A 10 -11.25 5.20 -0.17
CA ASN A 10 -12.19 5.88 -1.08
C ASN A 10 -13.64 5.77 -0.61
N GLU A 11 -14.01 4.68 0.07
CA GLU A 11 -15.35 4.47 0.64
C GLU A 11 -15.49 5.06 2.06
N GLY A 12 -14.49 5.78 2.56
CA GLY A 12 -14.54 6.47 3.85
C GLY A 12 -14.51 5.55 5.08
N ARG A 13 -14.19 4.26 4.91
CA ARG A 13 -14.10 3.28 6.00
C ARG A 13 -12.72 3.23 6.67
N LEU A 14 -11.71 3.82 6.03
CA LEU A 14 -10.34 3.88 6.52
C LEU A 14 -9.76 5.26 6.21
N ALA A 15 -9.09 5.91 7.16
CA ALA A 15 -8.37 7.15 6.86
C ALA A 15 -7.10 6.84 6.06
N LEU A 16 -6.74 7.72 5.11
CA LEU A 16 -5.48 7.56 4.36
C LEU A 16 -4.26 7.56 5.29
N SER A 17 -4.27 8.40 6.31
CA SER A 17 -3.22 8.44 7.34
C SER A 17 -3.10 7.13 8.10
N ASP A 18 -4.22 6.46 8.41
CA ASP A 18 -4.18 5.15 9.07
C ASP A 18 -3.62 4.06 8.16
N LEU A 19 -3.93 4.10 6.85
CA LEU A 19 -3.32 3.20 5.87
C LEU A 19 -1.80 3.38 5.81
N VAL A 20 -1.32 4.63 5.71
CA VAL A 20 0.12 4.95 5.69
C VAL A 20 0.77 4.48 7.00
N ARG A 21 0.19 4.84 8.15
CA ARG A 21 0.67 4.44 9.46
C ARG A 21 0.79 2.92 9.61
N MET A 22 -0.26 2.18 9.25
CA MET A 22 -0.29 0.71 9.40
C MET A 22 0.65 -0.03 8.45
N THR A 23 0.93 0.52 7.26
CA THR A 23 1.67 -0.20 6.21
C THR A 23 3.10 0.31 5.99
N SER A 24 3.46 1.46 6.56
CA SER A 24 4.77 2.09 6.38
C SER A 24 5.40 2.50 7.71
N GLU A 25 4.77 3.41 8.46
CA GLU A 25 5.34 3.99 9.69
C GLU A 25 5.51 2.93 10.80
N MET A 26 4.41 2.23 11.16
CA MET A 26 4.44 1.24 12.25
C MET A 26 5.35 0.04 11.95
N PRO A 27 5.37 -0.54 10.73
CA PRO A 27 6.37 -1.56 10.41
C PRO A 27 7.80 -1.05 10.56
N ALA A 28 8.11 0.17 10.10
CA ALA A 28 9.45 0.74 10.26
C ALA A 28 9.82 0.93 11.73
N GLU A 29 8.89 1.41 12.56
CA GLU A 29 9.09 1.56 14.01
C GLU A 29 9.31 0.20 14.70
N ILE A 30 8.41 -0.77 14.48
CA ILE A 30 8.45 -2.10 15.12
C ILE A 30 9.75 -2.85 14.78
N PHE A 31 10.22 -2.75 13.54
CA PHE A 31 11.44 -3.41 13.08
C PHE A 31 12.70 -2.52 13.18
N ASN A 32 12.59 -1.32 13.74
CA ASN A 32 13.70 -0.37 13.92
C ASN A 32 14.43 -0.04 12.58
N LEU A 33 13.66 0.17 11.52
CA LEU A 33 14.15 0.62 10.21
C LEU A 33 14.28 2.14 10.23
N LYS A 34 15.49 2.63 10.50
CA LYS A 34 15.74 4.04 10.83
C LYS A 34 15.59 5.03 9.68
N ASP A 35 15.69 4.57 8.44
CA ASP A 35 15.75 5.39 7.22
C ASP A 35 14.59 5.11 6.25
N ARG A 36 13.48 4.54 6.77
CA ARG A 36 12.32 4.09 5.98
C ARG A 36 11.00 4.35 6.70
N GLY A 37 9.90 4.19 5.96
CA GLY A 37 8.54 4.23 6.49
C GLY A 37 7.93 5.64 6.59
N SER A 38 8.71 6.67 6.28
CA SER A 38 8.31 8.07 6.22
C SER A 38 8.89 8.76 4.98
N LEU A 39 8.31 9.89 4.59
CA LEU A 39 8.82 10.79 3.55
C LEU A 39 9.52 11.98 4.18
N ASP A 40 10.62 11.71 4.88
CA ASP A 40 11.47 12.72 5.51
C ASP A 40 12.75 12.96 4.70
N GLU A 41 13.39 14.11 4.91
CA GLU A 41 14.73 14.34 4.40
C GLU A 41 15.70 13.29 4.95
N GLU A 42 16.73 12.94 4.17
CA GLU A 42 17.75 11.93 4.50
C GLU A 42 17.25 10.46 4.52
N TYR A 43 15.94 10.21 4.42
CA TYR A 43 15.38 8.87 4.29
C TYR A 43 15.54 8.34 2.86
N LEU A 44 15.44 7.02 2.71
CA LEU A 44 15.42 6.42 1.39
C LEU A 44 14.18 6.86 0.61
N ALA A 45 14.36 7.06 -0.69
CA ALA A 45 13.32 7.48 -1.62
C ALA A 45 12.33 6.35 -1.98
N ASP A 46 11.82 5.65 -0.96
CA ASP A 46 10.85 4.57 -1.06
C ASP A 46 9.44 5.15 -1.05
N PHE A 47 8.89 5.46 -2.23
CA PHE A 47 7.52 5.92 -2.36
C PHE A 47 6.78 5.24 -3.50
N VAL A 48 5.46 5.18 -3.37
CA VAL A 48 4.55 4.69 -4.40
C VAL A 48 3.55 5.78 -4.75
N VAL A 49 3.37 6.03 -6.06
CA VAL A 49 2.36 6.96 -6.56
C VAL A 49 1.10 6.16 -6.90
N VAL A 50 -0.02 6.56 -6.33
CA VAL A 50 -1.32 5.90 -6.51
C VAL A 50 -2.30 6.87 -7.15
N ASP A 51 -2.94 6.45 -8.24
CA ASP A 51 -4.10 7.14 -8.80
C ASP A 51 -5.37 6.68 -8.07
N ILE A 52 -5.90 7.54 -7.20
CA ILE A 52 -7.07 7.23 -6.35
C ILE A 52 -8.40 7.22 -7.12
N HIS A 53 -8.44 7.73 -8.35
CA HIS A 53 -9.66 7.80 -9.15
C HIS A 53 -9.76 6.65 -10.16
N ARG A 54 -8.63 5.96 -10.42
CA ARG A 54 -8.60 4.83 -11.34
C ARG A 54 -9.23 3.58 -10.73
N LYS A 55 -10.26 3.06 -11.40
CA LYS A 55 -10.80 1.73 -11.13
C LYS A 55 -9.91 0.64 -11.73
N HIS A 56 -9.74 -0.45 -11.00
CA HIS A 56 -8.96 -1.61 -11.43
C HIS A 56 -9.70 -2.89 -11.06
N LYS A 57 -9.84 -3.80 -12.04
CA LYS A 57 -10.27 -5.17 -11.80
C LYS A 57 -9.01 -6.02 -11.57
N ILE A 58 -8.98 -6.73 -10.45
CA ILE A 58 -7.91 -7.70 -10.17
C ILE A 58 -8.07 -8.85 -11.17
N ASP A 59 -6.95 -9.23 -11.78
CA ASP A 59 -6.86 -10.30 -12.75
C ASP A 59 -5.58 -11.10 -12.42
N SER A 60 -5.75 -12.29 -11.87
CA SER A 60 -4.60 -13.07 -11.37
C SER A 60 -3.69 -13.56 -12.50
N TYR A 61 -4.17 -13.66 -13.74
CA TYR A 61 -3.33 -13.98 -14.90
C TYR A 61 -2.26 -12.89 -15.12
N ARG A 62 -2.58 -11.64 -14.80
CA ARG A 62 -1.69 -10.48 -14.96
C ARG A 62 -0.70 -10.28 -13.81
N PHE A 63 -0.77 -11.09 -12.75
CA PHE A 63 0.14 -10.94 -11.62
C PHE A 63 1.59 -11.20 -12.04
N LEU A 64 2.53 -10.43 -11.49
CA LEU A 64 3.96 -10.68 -11.68
C LEU A 64 4.46 -11.88 -10.84
N SER A 65 3.70 -12.28 -9.81
CA SER A 65 3.98 -13.50 -9.06
C SER A 65 3.80 -14.75 -9.93
N LYS A 66 4.54 -15.81 -9.60
CA LYS A 66 4.37 -17.13 -10.22
C LYS A 66 2.99 -17.74 -9.95
N ALA A 67 2.44 -17.53 -8.75
CA ALA A 67 1.08 -17.93 -8.43
C ALA A 67 0.07 -17.06 -9.19
N LYS A 68 -0.94 -17.71 -9.78
CA LYS A 68 -1.98 -17.12 -10.64
C LYS A 68 -3.37 -17.39 -10.07
N TYR A 69 -3.55 -17.01 -8.80
CA TYR A 69 -4.84 -17.09 -8.13
C TYR A 69 -4.93 -16.02 -7.04
N SER A 70 -6.15 -15.56 -6.77
CA SER A 70 -6.47 -14.67 -5.66
C SER A 70 -7.95 -14.84 -5.30
N PRO A 71 -8.36 -14.77 -4.02
CA PRO A 71 -9.78 -14.69 -3.68
C PRO A 71 -10.43 -13.36 -4.12
N PHE A 72 -9.62 -12.42 -4.62
CA PHE A 72 -10.07 -11.12 -5.12
C PHE A 72 -10.06 -11.02 -6.66
N ASP A 73 -9.75 -12.11 -7.36
CA ASP A 73 -9.81 -12.23 -8.83
C ASP A 73 -11.26 -12.30 -9.34
#